data_AF-A0A2K0W905-F1
#
_entry.id   AF-A0A2K0W905-F1
#
_cell.length_a   1.000
_cell.length_b   1.000
_cell.length_c   1.000
_cell.angle_alpha   90.00
_cell.angle_beta   90.00
_cell.angle_gamma   90.00
#
_symmetry.space_group_name_H-M   'P 1'
#
loop_
_entity.id
_entity.type
_entity.pdbx_description
1 polymer ?
#
loop_
_entity_poly.entity_id
_entity_poly.type
_entity_poly.pdbx_seq_one_letter_code
_entity_poly.pdbx_strand_id
1 'polypeptide(L)' 'MNKAKHASDPEETADIVPDHPLTGKAAEEDYQKQLALLEEQNKIRLEKARESQSSNS' A
#
# COMPACT_ATOMS: atom_id res chain seq x y z
N MET A 1 15.07 29.45 -4.32
CA MET A 1 13.82 29.13 -3.60
C MET A 1 13.74 27.63 -3.46
N ASN A 2 13.96 27.09 -2.26
CA ASN A 2 14.01 25.66 -1.99
C ASN A 2 12.59 25.12 -1.83
N LYS A 3 12.10 24.33 -2.80
CA LYS A 3 10.86 23.55 -2.66
C LYS A 3 11.19 22.06 -2.65
N ALA A 4 11.82 21.61 -1.57
CA ALA A 4 11.88 20.19 -1.21
C ALA A 4 10.74 19.92 -0.22
N LYS A 5 9.52 19.61 -0.70
CA LYS A 5 8.39 19.20 0.16
C LYS A 5 7.28 18.46 -0.63
N HIS A 6 7.62 17.41 -1.37
CA HIS A 6 6.67 16.30 -1.55
C HIS A 6 7.46 15.04 -1.26
N ALA A 7 7.67 14.79 0.03
CA ALA A 7 7.77 13.43 0.48
C ALA A 7 6.37 12.86 0.26
N SER A 8 6.15 12.29 -0.93
CA SER A 8 5.12 11.28 -1.13
C SER A 8 5.29 10.30 0.03
N ASP A 9 4.25 10.16 0.85
CA ASP A 9 4.28 9.21 1.94
C ASP A 9 4.69 7.86 1.35
N PRO A 10 5.79 7.22 1.80
CA PRO A 10 6.19 5.91 1.27
C PRO A 10 5.10 4.85 1.47
N GLU A 11 4.07 5.14 2.27
CA GLU A 11 2.90 4.27 2.46
C GLU A 11 1.72 4.57 1.52
N GLU A 12 1.74 5.67 0.76
CA GLU A 12 0.68 6.01 -0.20
C GLU A 12 0.80 5.07 -1.41
N THR A 13 -0.07 4.07 -1.44
CA THR A 13 -0.22 3.21 -2.61
C THR A 13 -0.84 4.06 -3.71
N ALA A 14 -0.07 4.35 -4.77
CA ALA A 14 -0.56 5.13 -5.89
C ALA A 14 -1.88 4.55 -6.41
N ASP A 15 -2.85 5.39 -6.72
CA ASP A 15 -4.10 4.97 -7.35
C ASP A 15 -3.78 4.27 -8.68
N ILE A 16 -3.81 2.93 -8.69
CA ILE A 16 -3.66 2.13 -9.90
C ILE A 16 -4.98 2.19 -10.65
N VAL A 17 -5.17 3.28 -11.39
CA VAL A 17 -6.28 3.37 -12.34
C VAL A 17 -5.85 2.66 -13.61
N PRO A 18 -6.55 1.59 -14.03
CA PRO A 18 -6.23 0.92 -15.29
C PRO A 18 -6.47 1.87 -16.47
N ASP A 19 -5.62 1.81 -17.49
CA ASP A 19 -5.68 2.66 -18.70
C ASP A 19 -7.01 2.52 -19.48
N HIS A 20 -7.76 1.45 -19.21
CA HIS A 20 -9.06 1.17 -19.77
C HIS A 20 -10.03 0.66 -18.69
N PRO A 21 -11.35 0.88 -18.83
CA PRO A 21 -12.33 0.34 -17.89
C PRO A 21 -12.26 -1.18 -17.88
N LEU A 22 -12.04 -1.75 -16.70
CA LEU A 22 -12.06 -3.20 -16.53
C LEU A 22 -13.47 -3.73 -16.72
N THR A 23 -13.60 -4.84 -17.44
CA THR A 23 -14.85 -5.61 -17.48
C THR A 23 -15.13 -6.21 -16.10
N GLY A 24 -16.38 -6.55 -15.77
CA GLY A 24 -16.76 -6.99 -14.42
C GLY A 24 -15.87 -8.10 -13.82
N LYS A 25 -15.49 -9.12 -14.61
CA LYS A 25 -14.57 -10.18 -14.16
C LYS A 25 -13.14 -9.68 -13.95
N ALA A 26 -12.63 -8.88 -14.89
CA ALA A 26 -11.28 -8.34 -14.78
C ALA A 26 -11.15 -7.35 -13.61
N ALA A 27 -12.22 -6.59 -13.31
CA ALA A 27 -12.29 -5.70 -12.16
C ALA A 27 -12.26 -6.48 -10.84
N GLU A 28 -12.97 -7.61 -10.77
CA GLU A 28 -12.95 -8.46 -9.59
C GLU A 28 -11.59 -9.14 -9.38
N GLU A 29 -10.97 -9.65 -10.45
CA GLU A 29 -9.62 -10.21 -10.37
C GLU A 29 -8.57 -9.17 -9.94
N ASP A 30 -8.67 -7.95 -10.46
CA ASP A 30 -7.78 -6.85 -10.07
C ASP A 30 -7.99 -6.45 -8.61
N TYR A 31 -9.24 -6.32 -8.18
CA TYR A 31 -9.58 -6.01 -6.79
C TYR A 31 -9.03 -7.05 -5.81
N GLN A 32 -9.14 -8.35 -6.13
CA GLN A 32 -8.58 -9.41 -5.29
C GLN A 32 -7.05 -9.33 -5.19
N LYS A 33 -6.35 -8.97 -6.29
CA LYS A 33 -4.90 -8.74 -6.26
C LYS A 33 -4.53 -7.56 -5.37
N GLN A 34 -5.28 -6.46 -5.45
CA GLN A 34 -5.06 -5.29 -4.61
C GLN A 34 -5.23 -5.62 -3.12
N LEU A 35 -6.26 -6.40 -2.76
CA LEU A 35 -6.45 -6.86 -1.38
C LEU A 35 -5.28 -7.71 -0.88
N ALA A 36 -4.82 -8.68 -1.67
CA ALA A 36 -3.70 -9.54 -1.29
C ALA A 36 -2.40 -8.73 -1.03
N LEU A 37 -2.13 -7.72 -1.87
CA LEU A 37 -0.98 -6.82 -1.68
C LEU A 37 -1.12 -5.99 -0.39
N LEU A 38 -2.31 -5.45 -0.11
CA LEU A 38 -2.57 -4.69 1.11
C LEU A 38 -2.40 -5.54 2.36
N GLU A 39 -2.87 -6.78 2.34
CA GLU A 39 -2.70 -7.73 3.46
C GLU A 39 -1.22 -8.00 3.74
N GLU A 40 -0.41 -8.24 2.69
CA GLU A 40 1.03 -8.47 2.83
C GLU A 40 1.74 -7.23 3.44
N GLN A 41 1.46 -6.04 2.91
CA GLN A 41 2.04 -4.80 3.43
C GLN A 41 1.65 -4.56 4.89
N ASN A 42 0.38 -4.78 5.24
CA ASN A 42 -0.10 -4.61 6.60
C ASN A 42 0.54 -5.60 7.58
N LYS A 43 0.78 -6.84 7.14
CA LYS A 43 1.53 -7.82 7.93
C LYS A 43 2.95 -7.33 8.24
N ILE A 44 3.67 -6.82 7.23
CA ILE A 44 5.02 -6.28 7.39
C ILE A 44 5.03 -5.09 8.36
N ARG A 45 4.06 -4.17 8.22
CA ARG A 45 3.90 -3.02 9.13
C ARG A 45 3.67 -3.48 10.58
N LEU A 46 2.80 -4.48 10.76
CA LEU A 46 2.48 -5.02 12.08
C LEU A 46 3.68 -5.71 12.74
N GLU A 47 4.46 -6.47 11.99
CA GLU A 47 5.70 -7.11 12.48
C GLU A 47 6.71 -6.05 12.93
N LYS A 48 6.99 -5.05 12.09
CA LYS A 48 7.88 -3.92 12.44
C LYS A 48 7.40 -3.15 13.67
N ALA A 49 6.10 -2.91 13.79
CA ALA A 49 5.51 -2.23 14.94
C ALA A 49 5.72 -3.04 16.23
N ARG A 50 5.53 -4.37 16.19
CA ARG A 50 5.77 -5.26 17.33
C ARG A 50 7.24 -5.28 17.77
N GLU A 51 8.17 -5.35 16.82
CA GLU A 51 9.61 -5.30 17.10
C GLU A 51 10.02 -3.97 17.74
N SER A 52 9.46 -2.86 17.24
CA SER A 52 9.70 -1.51 17.78
C SER A 52 9.15 -1.34 19.20
N GLN A 53 8.04 -2.00 19.53
CA GLN A 53 7.49 -1.99 20.89
C GLN A 53 8.27 -2.89 21.85
N SER A 54 8.79 -4.02 21.38
CA SER A 54 9.58 -4.95 22.20
C SER A 54 10.98 -4.43 22.56
N SER A 55 11.53 -3.49 21.79
CA SER A 55 12.87 -2.90 22.02
C SER A 55 12.87 -1.66 22.92
N ASN A 56 11.67 -1.15 23.28
CA ASN A 56 11.47 -0.01 24.18
C ASN A 56 10.97 -0.42 25.59
N SER A 57 11.08 -1.69 25.97
CA SER A 57 10.72 -2.21 27.30
C SER A 57 11.94 -2.51 28.16
#